data_AF-A0A959EL03-F1
#
_entry.id   AF-A0A959EL03-F1
#
_cell.length_a   1.000
_cell.length_b   1.000
_cell.length_c   1.000
_cell.angle_alpha   90.00
_cell.angle_beta   90.00
_cell.angle_gamma   90.00
#
_symmetry.space_group_name_H-M   'P 1'
#
loop_
_entity.id
_entity.type
_entity.pdbx_description
1 polymer ?
#
loop_
_entity_poly.entity_id
_entity_poly.type
_entity_poly.pdbx_seq_one_letter_code
_entity_poly.pdbx_strand_id
1 'polypeptide(L)'
;GTGFDPSFGDNCAATIYHDYALAPNSHTLAGATFELGTTTVTWTVVDENGNTATCAIDIEISDNEDPTALCLSGLTIQLGSNGSYELPLSVVDVGSYDNCQPLVRRE
;
A
#
# COMPACT_ATOMS: atom_id res chain seq x y z
N GLY A 1 9.76 -8.76 -7.84
CA GLY A 1 9.44 -9.51 -9.05
C GLY A 1 9.51 -8.58 -10.24
N THR A 2 9.83 -9.08 -11.43
CA THR A 2 9.99 -8.31 -12.68
C THR A 2 8.65 -8.04 -13.40
N GLY A 3 7.52 -8.23 -12.73
CA GLY A 3 6.18 -8.19 -13.35
C GLY A 3 5.73 -6.80 -13.81
N PHE A 4 6.43 -5.75 -13.38
CA PHE A 4 6.18 -4.37 -13.79
C PHE A 4 7.25 -3.84 -14.76
N ASP A 5 8.21 -4.68 -15.16
CA ASP A 5 9.22 -4.29 -16.13
C ASP A 5 8.62 -4.42 -17.55
N PRO A 6 8.72 -3.38 -18.38
CA PRO A 6 8.22 -3.43 -19.75
C PRO A 6 9.04 -4.39 -20.61
N SER A 7 8.37 -5.16 -21.46
CA SER A 7 9.02 -5.92 -22.53
C SER A 7 9.04 -5.08 -23.80
N PHE A 8 10.22 -4.80 -24.34
CA PHE A 8 10.37 -4.13 -25.63
C PHE A 8 10.78 -5.13 -26.71
N GLY A 9 10.12 -5.05 -27.86
CA GLY A 9 10.38 -5.88 -29.03
C GLY A 9 10.79 -4.99 -30.19
N ASP A 10 12.05 -4.58 -30.19
CA ASP A 10 12.70 -3.97 -31.35
C ASP A 10 14.05 -4.64 -31.59
N ASN A 11 14.49 -4.61 -32.83
CA ASN A 11 15.68 -5.32 -33.31
C ASN A 11 17.00 -4.56 -33.05
N CYS A 12 16.98 -3.51 -32.23
CA CYS A 12 18.12 -2.67 -31.88
C CYS A 12 18.29 -2.50 -30.37
N ALA A 13 19.48 -2.07 -29.94
CA ALA A 13 19.74 -1.73 -28.54
C ALA A 13 19.08 -0.39 -28.18
N ALA A 14 18.00 -0.42 -27.40
CA ALA A 14 17.32 0.78 -26.89
C ALA A 14 17.62 0.98 -25.40
N THR A 15 17.68 2.23 -24.95
CA THR A 15 17.76 2.56 -23.52
C THR A 15 16.36 2.80 -22.98
N ILE A 16 16.00 2.13 -21.89
CA ILE A 16 14.69 2.25 -21.26
C ILE A 16 14.83 2.72 -19.83
N TYR A 17 14.07 3.74 -19.42
CA TYR A 17 14.06 4.21 -18.03
C TYR A 17 12.69 4.73 -17.62
N HIS A 18 12.44 4.86 -16.31
CA HIS A 18 11.19 5.42 -15.77
C HIS A 18 11.43 6.63 -14.87
N ASP A 19 10.34 7.35 -14.55
CA ASP A 19 10.34 8.53 -13.67
C ASP A 19 10.11 8.23 -12.17
N TYR A 20 9.82 6.98 -11.81
CA TYR A 20 9.56 6.61 -10.42
C TYR A 20 10.77 6.69 -9.49
N ALA A 21 10.76 7.66 -8.56
CA ALA A 21 11.89 7.97 -7.69
C ALA A 21 12.12 6.97 -6.53
N LEU A 22 11.10 6.20 -6.13
CA LEU A 22 11.21 5.23 -5.03
C LEU A 22 11.69 3.85 -5.51
N ALA A 23 11.93 3.69 -6.81
CA ALA A 23 12.60 2.51 -7.32
C ALA A 23 14.09 2.52 -6.94
N PRO A 24 14.72 1.34 -6.76
CA PRO A 24 16.14 1.25 -6.45
C PRO A 24 17.05 1.70 -7.62
N ASN A 25 16.53 1.71 -8.86
CA ASN A 25 17.21 2.26 -10.02
C ASN A 25 16.18 2.67 -11.08
N SER A 26 16.60 3.43 -12.09
CA SER A 26 15.72 3.99 -13.14
C SER A 26 15.35 3.01 -14.26
N HIS A 27 15.88 1.78 -14.27
CA HIS A 27 15.73 0.81 -15.36
C HIS A 27 14.82 -0.37 -15.00
N THR A 28 14.42 -0.49 -13.74
CA THR A 28 13.52 -1.54 -13.26
C THR A 28 12.74 -1.07 -12.04
N LEU A 29 11.48 -1.51 -11.96
CA LEU A 29 10.66 -1.34 -10.75
C LEU A 29 10.84 -2.50 -9.77
N ALA A 30 11.73 -3.45 -10.05
CA ALA A 30 12.01 -4.57 -9.16
C ALA A 30 12.58 -4.08 -7.82
N GLY A 31 11.85 -4.33 -6.74
CA GLY A 31 12.21 -3.89 -5.39
C GLY A 31 11.75 -2.47 -5.06
N ALA A 32 11.01 -1.82 -5.96
CA ALA A 32 10.31 -0.58 -5.67
C ALA A 32 9.16 -0.84 -4.68
N THR A 33 8.94 0.10 -3.76
CA THR A 33 7.83 0.07 -2.80
C THR A 33 6.79 1.09 -3.20
N PHE A 34 5.53 0.66 -3.32
CA PHE A 34 4.39 1.53 -3.66
C PHE A 34 3.54 1.77 -2.41
N GLU A 35 3.06 3.01 -2.25
CA GLU A 35 2.11 3.37 -1.20
C GLU A 35 0.68 2.99 -1.60
N LEU A 36 -0.23 2.94 -0.62
CA LEU A 36 -1.67 2.76 -0.89
C LEU A 36 -2.19 3.88 -1.80
N GLY A 37 -3.05 3.50 -2.75
CA GLY A 37 -3.59 4.37 -3.78
C GLY A 37 -2.98 4.11 -5.16
N THR A 38 -3.12 5.08 -6.06
CA THR A 38 -2.68 4.96 -7.44
C THR A 38 -1.35 5.70 -7.65
N THR A 39 -0.35 4.98 -8.15
CA THR A 39 0.93 5.54 -8.59
C THR A 39 1.03 5.42 -10.11
N THR A 40 1.11 6.54 -10.81
CA THR A 40 1.40 6.55 -12.26
C THR A 40 2.91 6.53 -12.47
N VAL A 41 3.41 5.58 -13.25
CA VAL A 41 4.81 5.48 -13.66
C VAL A 41 4.93 5.66 -15.16
N THR A 42 5.77 6.60 -15.58
CA THR A 42 6.05 6.85 -17.00
C THR A 42 7.38 6.21 -17.39
N TRP A 43 7.32 5.29 -18.34
CA TRP A 43 8.47 4.71 -19.02
C TRP A 43 8.83 5.54 -20.25
N THR A 44 10.12 5.74 -20.45
CA THR A 44 10.71 6.38 -21.62
C THR A 44 11.67 5.41 -22.28
N VAL A 45 11.52 5.22 -23.59
CA VAL A 45 12.42 4.45 -24.45
C VAL A 45 13.13 5.42 -25.38
N VAL A 46 14.44 5.26 -25.52
CA VAL A 46 15.30 6.03 -26.42
C VAL A 46 16.00 5.06 -27.36
N ASP A 47 15.79 5.20 -28.66
CA ASP A 47 16.54 4.43 -29.66
C ASP A 47 17.95 5.03 -29.91
N GLU A 48 18.79 4.32 -30.67
CA GLU A 48 20.16 4.80 -30.98
C GLU A 48 20.18 6.07 -31.84
N ASN A 49 19.08 6.37 -32.53
CA ASN A 49 18.91 7.57 -33.34
C ASN A 49 18.39 8.77 -32.52
N GLY A 50 18.14 8.58 -31.23
CA GLY A 50 17.63 9.59 -30.31
C GLY A 50 16.12 9.81 -30.40
N ASN A 51 15.38 8.95 -31.09
CA ASN A 51 13.92 8.99 -31.06
C ASN A 51 13.44 8.48 -29.71
N THR A 52 12.44 9.16 -29.16
CA THR A 52 11.87 8.82 -27.87
C THR A 52 10.42 8.38 -27.99
N ALA A 53 10.06 7.37 -27.20
CA ALA A 53 8.68 6.94 -27.02
C ALA A 53 8.40 6.84 -25.51
N THR A 54 7.19 7.22 -25.09
CA THR A 54 6.78 7.13 -23.69
C THR A 54 5.53 6.28 -23.52
N CYS A 55 5.42 5.62 -22.37
CA CYS A 55 4.28 4.81 -21.98
C CYS A 55 4.02 5.01 -20.48
N ALA A 56 2.79 5.35 -20.11
CA ALA A 56 2.39 5.47 -18.70
C ALA A 56 1.63 4.23 -18.25
N ILE A 57 1.89 3.80 -17.02
CA ILE A 57 1.21 2.69 -16.36
C ILE A 57 0.71 3.17 -15.00
N ASP A 58 -0.57 2.94 -14.72
CA ASP A 58 -1.14 3.17 -13.41
C ASP A 58 -1.03 1.90 -12.56
N ILE A 59 -0.38 2.02 -11.41
CA ILE A 59 -0.22 0.96 -10.41
C ILE A 59 -1.14 1.30 -9.24
N GLU A 60 -2.22 0.55 -9.08
CA GLU A 60 -3.17 0.70 -7.98
C GLU A 60 -2.86 -0.32 -6.88
N ILE A 61 -2.55 0.19 -5.68
CA ILE A 61 -2.39 -0.60 -4.47
C ILE A 61 -3.59 -0.31 -3.57
N SER A 62 -4.49 -1.28 -3.43
CA SER A 62 -5.65 -1.19 -2.55
C SER A 62 -5.51 -2.10 -1.35
N ASP A 63 -6.04 -1.66 -0.21
CA ASP A 63 -6.35 -2.55 0.90
C ASP A 63 -7.82 -2.95 0.81
N ASN A 64 -8.06 -4.25 0.80
CA ASN A 64 -9.37 -4.87 0.71
C ASN A 64 -9.61 -5.87 1.84
N GLU A 65 -8.73 -5.91 2.86
CA GLU A 65 -8.95 -6.72 4.05
C GLU A 65 -9.83 -5.94 5.04
N ASP A 66 -10.91 -6.58 5.50
CA ASP A 66 -11.76 -5.99 6.51
C ASP A 66 -11.07 -6.07 7.89
N PRO A 67 -11.13 -5.01 8.72
CA PRO A 67 -10.55 -5.05 10.05
C PRO A 67 -11.24 -6.09 10.93
N THR A 68 -10.48 -6.79 11.77
CA THR A 68 -11.00 -7.75 12.73
C THR A 68 -11.21 -7.09 14.09
N ALA A 69 -12.47 -6.87 14.45
CA ALA A 69 -12.83 -6.38 15.79
C ALA A 69 -12.79 -7.52 16.81
N LEU A 70 -11.98 -7.35 17.87
CA LEU A 70 -11.92 -8.28 18.99
C LEU A 70 -12.55 -7.63 20.23
N CYS A 71 -13.81 -7.99 20.49
CA CYS A 71 -14.56 -7.52 21.64
C CYS A 71 -14.67 -8.61 22.71
N LEU A 72 -14.69 -8.25 23.99
CA LEU A 72 -14.98 -9.20 25.05
C LEU A 72 -16.46 -9.65 24.98
N SER A 73 -16.70 -10.94 24.78
CA SER A 73 -18.06 -11.48 24.82
C SER A 73 -18.50 -11.78 26.26
N GLY A 74 -19.63 -11.19 26.70
CA GLY A 74 -20.29 -11.58 27.96
C GLY A 74 -19.88 -10.77 29.20
N LEU A 75 -19.82 -9.45 29.11
CA LEU A 75 -19.60 -8.59 30.28
C LEU A 75 -20.83 -8.59 31.20
N THR A 76 -20.68 -9.13 32.42
CA THR A 76 -21.66 -8.96 33.49
C THR A 76 -21.07 -8.05 34.56
N ILE A 77 -21.65 -6.86 34.72
CA ILE A 77 -21.22 -5.87 35.71
C ILE A 77 -22.30 -5.68 36.76
N GLN A 78 -21.88 -5.57 38.01
CA GLN A 78 -22.75 -5.21 39.13
C GLN A 78 -22.59 -3.70 39.37
N LEU A 79 -23.69 -2.96 39.33
CA LEU A 79 -23.69 -1.53 39.60
C LEU A 79 -23.47 -1.27 41.09
N GLY A 80 -22.63 -0.28 41.41
CA GLY A 80 -22.44 0.20 42.77
C GLY A 80 -23.67 0.98 43.29
N SER A 81 -23.63 1.37 44.56
CA SER A 81 -24.70 2.15 45.23
C SER A 81 -24.99 3.53 44.61
N ASN A 82 -24.10 4.00 43.73
CA ASN A 82 -24.21 5.20 42.90
C ASN A 82 -24.89 4.96 41.54
N GLY A 83 -25.20 3.71 41.20
CA GLY A 83 -25.96 3.35 39.98
C GLY A 83 -25.20 3.51 38.67
N SER A 84 -23.89 3.75 38.71
CA SER A 84 -23.05 3.93 37.52
C SER A 84 -21.88 2.96 37.51
N TYR A 85 -21.44 2.62 36.28
CA TYR A 85 -20.23 1.86 36.02
C TYR A 85 -19.54 2.47 34.80
N GLU A 86 -18.23 2.67 34.91
CA GLU A 86 -17.40 3.20 33.84
C GLU A 86 -16.73 2.02 33.13
N LEU A 87 -17.08 1.82 31.85
CA LEU A 87 -16.56 0.73 31.03
C LEU A 87 -15.17 1.13 30.49
N PRO A 88 -14.08 0.46 30.88
CA PRO A 88 -12.78 0.78 30.33
C PRO A 88 -12.70 0.36 28.86
N LEU A 89 -12.02 1.16 28.05
CA LEU A 89 -11.84 0.89 26.62
C LEU A 89 -11.19 -0.47 26.34
N SER A 90 -10.37 -0.98 27.27
CA SER A 90 -9.73 -2.30 27.18
C SER A 90 -10.69 -3.49 27.21
N VAL A 91 -11.96 -3.28 27.60
CA VAL A 91 -13.02 -4.30 27.54
C VAL A 91 -13.76 -4.25 26.19
N VAL A 92 -13.75 -3.09 25.55
CA VAL A 92 -14.37 -2.86 24.24
C VAL A 92 -13.42 -3.23 23.11
N ASP A 93 -12.12 -2.94 23.28
CA ASP A 93 -11.05 -3.27 22.34
C ASP A 93 -10.03 -4.22 23.00
N VAL A 94 -10.17 -5.51 22.72
CA VAL A 94 -9.29 -6.59 23.22
C VAL A 94 -8.21 -6.92 22.18
N GLY A 95 -7.70 -5.89 21.50
CA GLY A 95 -6.66 -6.03 20.49
C GLY A 95 -7.21 -6.27 19.09
N SER A 96 -8.26 -5.55 18.72
CA SER A 96 -8.72 -5.47 17.32
C SER A 96 -7.54 -5.15 16.41
N TYR A 97 -7.45 -5.83 15.28
CA TYR A 97 -6.30 -5.72 14.38
C TYR A 97 -6.73 -5.69 12.93
N ASP A 98 -5.85 -5.11 12.12
CA ASP A 98 -5.94 -5.02 10.68
C ASP A 98 -4.50 -5.18 10.13
N ASN A 99 -4.35 -5.70 8.92
CA ASN A 99 -3.04 -5.92 8.31
C ASN A 99 -2.44 -4.61 7.73
N CYS A 100 -3.21 -3.52 7.73
CA CYS A 100 -2.75 -2.16 7.52
C CYS A 100 -1.64 -1.81 8.53
N GLN A 101 -0.48 -1.35 8.04
CA GLN A 101 0.55 -0.75 8.90
C GLN A 101 -0.08 0.34 9.81
N PRO A 102 0.41 0.46 11.05
CA PRO A 102 -0.42 0.54 12.25
C PRO A 102 -1.42 1.70 12.19
N LEU A 103 -2.69 1.39 12.47
CA LEU A 103 -3.70 2.38 12.82
C LEU A 103 -3.15 3.22 13.98
N VAL A 104 -2.61 4.39 13.66
CA VAL A 104 -2.41 5.45 14.64
C VAL A 104 -3.81 5.86 15.03
N ARG A 105 -4.24 5.36 16.18
CA ARG A 105 -5.49 5.74 16.85
C ARG A 105 -5.45 7.27 16.95
N ARG A 106 -6.23 7.97 16.12
CA ARG A 106 -6.51 9.39 16.37
C ARG A 106 -7.63 9.42 17.39
N GLU A 107 -7.24 9.62 18.65
CA GLU A 107 -8.12 10.06 19.73
C GLU A 107 -8.73 11.43 19.40
#